data_AF-A0A1W9NB05-F1
#
_entry.id   AF-A0A1W9NB05-F1
#
_cell.length_a   1.000
_cell.length_b   1.000
_cell.length_c   1.000
_cell.angle_alpha   90.00
_cell.angle_beta   90.00
_cell.angle_gamma   90.00
#
_symmetry.space_group_name_H-M   'P 1'
#
loop_
_entity.id
_entity.type
_entity.pdbx_description
1 polymer ?
#
loop_
_entity_poly.entity_id
_entity_poly.type
_entity_poly.pdbx_seq_one_letter_code
_entity_poly.pdbx_strand_id
1 'polypeptide(L)'
;MAKIPNKADKEVMKSIHITALLLLIPLWLHAADIVFSPNDLSTDNQLLFTCTAEQPGWSRFKTAMIADLDDLNDKDNEAISALSYFPELVNYYPDTKELEILNRFGLFRSSFDKNYRFRQLGLYTSYKQGFSIPNGRTLPAIGSPDGQWLLLQETNSSIRGNLYLINSKTGKKHLITSNHVTSFNPDYALWSEDSRYVIYAHSGKLFYLSVQLIENNNLPNENYREFGTGKISNIKWVDKNTLYYLSGSSVILISPAELPTRSFYLPPLSAGNIVGRIPLDFDPNLDDFRHTPGFQ
;
A
#
# COMPACT_ATOMS: atom_id res chain seq x y z
N MET A 1 -17.01 -34.92 -50.07
CA MET A 1 -18.47 -35.03 -49.81
C MET A 1 -18.65 -35.00 -48.29
N ALA A 2 -19.07 -33.87 -47.72
CA ALA A 2 -19.22 -33.72 -46.27
C ALA A 2 -20.50 -34.46 -45.81
N LYS A 3 -20.36 -35.38 -44.86
CA LYS A 3 -21.46 -36.20 -44.33
C LYS A 3 -22.32 -35.32 -43.42
N ILE A 4 -23.56 -35.06 -43.81
CA ILE A 4 -24.50 -34.26 -43.01
C ILE A 4 -24.87 -35.07 -41.76
N PRO A 5 -24.62 -34.58 -40.53
CA PRO A 5 -24.89 -35.33 -39.31
C PRO A 5 -26.40 -35.51 -39.10
N ASN A 6 -26.82 -36.73 -38.76
CA ASN A 6 -28.23 -37.07 -38.56
C ASN A 6 -28.72 -36.50 -37.21
N LYS A 7 -30.04 -36.40 -37.02
CA LYS A 7 -30.68 -35.78 -35.85
C LYS A 7 -30.19 -36.37 -34.51
N ALA A 8 -29.93 -37.68 -34.46
CA ALA A 8 -29.37 -38.36 -33.30
C ALA A 8 -27.93 -37.92 -32.99
N ASP A 9 -27.10 -37.71 -34.00
CA ASP A 9 -25.71 -37.24 -33.83
C ASP A 9 -25.67 -35.79 -33.31
N LYS A 10 -26.66 -34.97 -33.69
CA LYS A 10 -26.82 -33.60 -33.18
C LYS A 10 -27.27 -33.56 -31.71
N GLU A 11 -28.12 -34.48 -31.28
CA GLU A 11 -28.55 -34.62 -29.87
C GLU A 11 -27.40 -35.12 -28.98
N VAL A 12 -26.64 -36.11 -29.45
CA VAL A 12 -25.45 -36.60 -28.74
C VAL A 12 -24.36 -35.52 -28.66
N MET A 13 -24.10 -34.79 -29.75
CA MET A 13 -23.20 -33.63 -29.71
C MET A 13 -23.69 -32.57 -28.74
N LYS A 14 -24.98 -32.20 -28.73
CA LYS A 14 -25.53 -31.24 -27.76
C LYS A 14 -25.33 -31.70 -26.32
N SER A 15 -25.60 -32.97 -26.03
CA SER A 15 -25.40 -33.56 -24.70
C SER A 15 -23.92 -33.52 -24.26
N ILE A 16 -22.99 -33.83 -25.16
CA ILE A 16 -21.54 -33.75 -24.89
C ILE A 16 -21.10 -32.29 -24.65
N HIS A 17 -21.59 -31.33 -25.44
CA HIS A 17 -21.26 -29.92 -25.27
C HIS A 17 -21.83 -29.36 -23.95
N ILE A 18 -23.06 -29.75 -23.58
CA ILE A 18 -23.69 -29.34 -22.31
C ILE A 18 -22.93 -29.94 -21.12
N THR A 19 -22.53 -31.21 -21.20
CA THR A 19 -21.76 -31.88 -20.14
C THR A 19 -20.35 -31.28 -20.00
N ALA A 20 -19.69 -30.96 -21.12
CA ALA A 20 -18.40 -30.26 -21.12
C ALA A 20 -18.53 -28.83 -20.55
N LEU A 21 -19.60 -28.11 -20.89
CA LEU A 21 -19.88 -26.77 -20.34
C LEU A 21 -20.12 -26.84 -18.83
N LEU A 22 -20.88 -27.84 -18.34
CA LEU A 22 -21.15 -28.05 -16.92
C LEU A 22 -19.90 -28.46 -16.12
N LEU A 23 -18.97 -29.21 -16.71
CA LEU A 23 -17.69 -29.56 -16.10
C LEU A 23 -16.71 -28.38 -16.04
N LEU A 24 -16.82 -27.40 -16.95
CA LEU A 24 -15.94 -26.22 -16.96
C LEU A 24 -16.32 -25.17 -15.90
N ILE A 25 -17.57 -25.10 -15.47
CA ILE A 25 -18.07 -24.15 -14.45
C ILE A 25 -17.37 -24.31 -13.08
N PRO A 26 -17.19 -25.52 -12.50
CA PRO A 26 -16.47 -25.68 -11.22
C PRO A 26 -14.96 -25.40 -11.34
N LEU A 27 -14.36 -25.62 -12.51
CA LEU A 27 -12.95 -25.28 -12.76
C LEU A 27 -12.70 -23.76 -12.72
N TRP A 28 -13.68 -22.95 -13.14
CA TRP A 28 -13.60 -21.49 -13.04
C TRP A 28 -13.73 -21.00 -11.59
N LEU A 29 -14.55 -21.68 -10.77
CA LEU A 29 -14.72 -21.35 -9.35
C LEU A 29 -13.48 -21.69 -8.50
N HIS A 30 -12.65 -22.64 -8.93
CA HIS A 30 -11.39 -23.00 -8.25
C HIS A 30 -10.18 -22.14 -8.66
N ALA A 31 -10.33 -21.26 -9.64
CA ALA A 31 -9.31 -20.27 -10.02
C ALA A 31 -9.49 -18.93 -9.30
N ALA A 32 -10.44 -18.81 -8.38
CA ALA A 32 -10.69 -17.58 -7.65
C ALA A 32 -9.75 -17.44 -6.44
N ASP A 33 -8.92 -16.40 -6.44
CA ASP A 33 -8.08 -16.01 -5.29
C ASP A 33 -8.89 -15.67 -4.03
N ILE A 34 -10.19 -15.41 -4.20
CA ILE A 34 -11.13 -15.04 -3.13
C ILE A 34 -12.44 -15.81 -3.31
N VAL A 35 -12.88 -16.47 -2.25
CA VAL A 35 -14.14 -17.22 -2.19
C VAL A 35 -15.03 -16.62 -1.11
N PHE A 36 -16.23 -16.21 -1.51
CA PHE A 36 -17.27 -15.76 -0.60
C PHE A 36 -18.15 -16.94 -0.20
N SER A 37 -18.38 -17.11 1.10
CA SER A 37 -19.22 -18.17 1.65
C SER A 37 -20.28 -17.55 2.55
N PRO A 38 -21.56 -17.53 2.15
CA PRO A 38 -22.63 -17.09 3.04
C PRO A 38 -22.71 -18.06 4.24
N ASN A 39 -22.89 -17.51 5.43
CA ASN A 39 -23.01 -18.30 6.65
C ASN A 39 -24.44 -18.27 7.19
N ASP A 40 -25.01 -17.08 7.35
CA ASP A 40 -26.32 -16.88 7.99
C ASP A 40 -26.97 -15.57 7.54
N LEU A 41 -28.30 -15.51 7.54
CA LEU A 41 -29.09 -14.32 7.20
C LEU A 41 -30.04 -14.01 8.36
N SER A 42 -29.91 -12.81 8.94
CA SER A 42 -30.75 -12.38 10.05
C SER A 42 -32.15 -11.96 9.59
N THR A 43 -33.07 -11.84 10.54
CA THR A 43 -34.41 -11.29 10.31
C THR A 43 -34.39 -9.80 9.96
N ASP A 44 -33.31 -9.10 10.30
CA ASP A 44 -33.09 -7.68 10.05
C ASP A 44 -32.32 -7.45 8.74
N ASN A 45 -32.39 -8.42 7.81
CA ASN A 45 -31.74 -8.38 6.50
C ASN A 45 -30.21 -8.20 6.54
N GLN A 46 -29.56 -8.71 7.60
CA GLN A 46 -28.10 -8.71 7.70
C GLN A 46 -27.52 -10.07 7.34
N LEU A 47 -26.63 -10.11 6.34
CA LEU A 47 -25.93 -11.30 5.91
C LEU A 47 -24.59 -11.43 6.63
N LEU A 48 -24.43 -12.48 7.43
CA LEU A 48 -23.13 -12.93 7.91
C LEU A 48 -22.49 -13.82 6.85
N PHE A 49 -21.27 -13.52 6.46
CA PHE A 49 -20.53 -14.31 5.47
C PHE A 49 -19.03 -14.32 5.76
N THR A 50 -18.32 -15.24 5.12
CA THR A 50 -16.88 -15.37 5.21
C THR A 50 -16.24 -15.11 3.86
N CYS A 51 -15.19 -14.28 3.86
CA CYS A 51 -14.28 -14.13 2.73
C CYS A 51 -13.05 -14.98 2.98
N THR A 52 -12.85 -16.00 2.15
CA THR A 52 -11.65 -16.83 2.15
C THR A 52 -10.70 -16.31 1.08
N ALA A 53 -9.43 -16.10 1.41
CA ALA A 53 -8.46 -15.55 0.49
C ALA A 53 -7.09 -16.25 0.61
N GLU A 54 -6.35 -16.26 -0.49
CA GLU A 54 -4.97 -16.76 -0.53
C GLU A 54 -3.98 -15.63 -0.80
N GLN A 55 -2.87 -15.62 -0.07
CA GLN A 55 -1.82 -14.62 -0.23
C GLN A 55 -0.49 -15.33 -0.52
N PRO A 56 0.25 -14.90 -1.55
CA PRO A 56 1.62 -15.36 -1.76
C PRO A 56 2.47 -15.15 -0.50
N GLY A 57 3.06 -16.22 0.03
CA GLY A 57 3.88 -16.20 1.25
C GLY A 57 3.14 -16.54 2.55
N TRP A 58 1.81 -16.62 2.54
CA TRP A 58 0.99 -17.08 3.66
C TRP A 58 0.08 -18.24 3.24
N SER A 59 -0.48 -18.96 4.22
CA SER A 59 -1.56 -19.91 3.95
C SER A 59 -2.87 -19.18 3.66
N ARG A 60 -3.86 -19.93 3.17
CA ARG A 60 -5.25 -19.48 3.05
C ARG A 60 -5.76 -18.93 4.40
N PHE A 61 -6.41 -17.76 4.38
CA PHE A 61 -7.01 -17.14 5.55
C PHE A 61 -8.49 -16.83 5.33
N LYS A 62 -9.20 -16.58 6.43
CA LYS A 62 -10.63 -16.29 6.44
C LYS A 62 -10.92 -15.02 7.22
N THR A 63 -11.81 -14.20 6.68
CA THR A 63 -12.30 -12.97 7.31
C THR A 63 -13.81 -13.05 7.41
N ALA A 64 -14.34 -12.99 8.63
CA ALA A 64 -15.77 -12.84 8.88
C ALA A 64 -16.21 -11.41 8.56
N MET A 65 -17.34 -11.28 7.87
CA MET A 65 -17.94 -10.01 7.46
C MET A 65 -19.44 -10.03 7.68
N ILE A 66 -20.00 -8.85 7.90
CA ILE A 66 -21.44 -8.63 7.92
C ILE A 66 -21.79 -7.63 6.82
N ALA A 67 -22.88 -7.90 6.11
CA ALA A 67 -23.47 -6.97 5.15
C ALA A 67 -24.89 -6.63 5.58
N ASP A 68 -25.22 -5.35 5.60
CA ASP A 68 -26.60 -4.87 5.68
C ASP A 68 -27.16 -4.81 4.26
N LEU A 69 -28.12 -5.69 3.95
CA LEU A 69 -28.63 -5.86 2.59
C LEU A 69 -29.54 -4.69 2.16
N ASP A 70 -30.11 -3.95 3.10
CA ASP A 70 -30.95 -2.78 2.80
C ASP A 70 -30.08 -1.60 2.33
N ASP A 71 -28.89 -1.47 2.92
CA ASP A 71 -27.94 -0.38 2.63
C ASP A 71 -26.98 -0.68 1.47
N LEU A 72 -27.03 -1.87 0.84
CA LEU A 72 -26.08 -2.27 -0.23
C LEU A 72 -26.01 -1.29 -1.41
N ASN A 73 -27.10 -0.57 -1.69
CA ASN A 73 -27.18 0.41 -2.77
C ASN A 73 -26.94 1.84 -2.30
N ASP A 74 -26.85 2.08 -0.99
CA ASP A 74 -26.52 3.37 -0.43
C ASP A 74 -25.00 3.61 -0.53
N LYS A 75 -24.64 4.66 -1.27
CA LYS A 75 -23.23 5.01 -1.52
C LYS A 75 -22.59 5.73 -0.34
N ASP A 76 -23.39 6.29 0.55
CA ASP A 76 -22.92 7.07 1.68
C ASP A 76 -22.70 6.18 2.90
N ASN A 77 -23.49 5.11 3.06
CA ASN A 77 -23.36 4.14 4.14
C ASN A 77 -22.32 3.03 3.88
N GLU A 78 -21.81 2.46 4.96
CA GLU A 78 -20.90 1.31 4.91
C GLU A 78 -21.71 0.01 5.04
N ALA A 79 -22.30 -0.42 3.93
CA ALA A 79 -23.16 -1.60 3.89
C ALA A 79 -22.42 -2.91 4.23
N ILE A 80 -21.09 -2.95 4.14
CA ILE A 80 -20.28 -4.13 4.42
C ILE A 80 -19.20 -3.79 5.43
N SER A 81 -19.14 -4.53 6.52
CA SER A 81 -18.17 -4.35 7.61
C SER A 81 -17.45 -5.66 7.94
N ALA A 82 -16.13 -5.59 8.16
CA ALA A 82 -15.35 -6.72 8.65
C ALA A 82 -15.51 -6.90 10.17
N LEU A 83 -15.70 -8.15 10.61
CA LEU A 83 -15.82 -8.55 12.02
C LEU A 83 -14.53 -9.14 12.60
N SER A 84 -13.65 -9.64 11.72
CA SER A 84 -12.33 -10.16 12.07
C SER A 84 -11.28 -9.56 11.14
N TYR A 85 -10.02 -9.52 11.55
CA TYR A 85 -8.97 -8.86 10.76
C TYR A 85 -7.75 -9.77 10.65
N PHE A 86 -7.57 -10.41 9.48
CA PHE A 86 -6.32 -11.10 9.21
C PHE A 86 -5.23 -10.07 8.90
N PRO A 87 -4.06 -10.12 9.57
CA PRO A 87 -3.04 -9.11 9.45
C PRO A 87 -2.04 -9.42 8.32
N GLU A 88 -2.37 -9.07 7.07
CA GLU A 88 -1.39 -9.20 5.98
C GLU A 88 -0.19 -8.25 6.19
N LEU A 89 -0.46 -7.06 6.73
CA LEU A 89 0.52 -6.08 7.19
C LEU A 89 0.03 -5.44 8.50
N VAL A 90 0.97 -5.14 9.39
CA VAL A 90 0.69 -4.55 10.71
C VAL A 90 1.64 -3.40 10.96
N ASN A 91 1.08 -2.27 11.38
CA ASN A 91 1.85 -1.14 11.91
C ASN A 91 1.36 -0.82 13.32
N TYR A 92 2.29 -0.43 14.19
CA TYR A 92 1.97 0.11 15.50
C TYR A 92 2.48 1.55 15.56
N TYR A 93 1.61 2.48 15.97
CA TYR A 93 1.95 3.89 16.15
C TYR A 93 2.10 4.16 17.64
N PRO A 94 3.33 4.30 18.17
CA PRO A 94 3.54 4.46 19.61
C PRO A 94 2.90 5.73 20.19
N ASP A 95 2.95 6.83 19.44
CA ASP A 95 2.47 8.15 19.88
C ASP A 95 0.95 8.17 20.08
N THR A 96 0.22 7.43 19.25
CA THR A 96 -1.25 7.34 19.32
C THR A 96 -1.73 6.05 20.00
N LYS A 97 -0.81 5.11 20.26
CA LYS A 97 -1.09 3.73 20.68
C LYS A 97 -2.16 3.07 19.81
N GLU A 98 -2.04 3.27 18.50
CA GLU A 98 -2.93 2.67 17.53
C GLU A 98 -2.26 1.48 16.85
N LEU A 99 -3.01 0.39 16.72
CA LEU A 99 -2.68 -0.72 15.84
C LEU A 99 -3.36 -0.50 14.51
N GLU A 100 -2.60 -0.57 13.43
CA GLU A 100 -3.10 -0.58 12.07
C GLU A 100 -2.88 -1.94 11.45
N ILE A 101 -3.95 -2.46 10.83
CA ILE A 101 -3.95 -3.71 10.09
C ILE A 101 -4.36 -3.40 8.66
N LEU A 102 -3.51 -3.77 7.71
CA LEU A 102 -3.82 -3.73 6.29
C LEU A 102 -3.99 -5.16 5.78
N ASN A 103 -5.07 -5.41 5.06
CA ASN A 103 -5.25 -6.60 4.24
C ASN A 103 -5.98 -6.23 2.94
N ARG A 104 -6.16 -7.20 2.04
CA ARG A 104 -6.84 -6.96 0.76
C ARG A 104 -8.27 -6.44 0.88
N PHE A 105 -8.91 -6.62 2.03
CA PHE A 105 -10.28 -6.20 2.29
C PHE A 105 -10.36 -4.78 2.87
N GLY A 106 -9.24 -4.21 3.32
CA GLY A 106 -9.19 -2.83 3.78
C GLY A 106 -8.05 -2.52 4.73
N LEU A 107 -8.05 -1.27 5.18
CA LEU A 107 -7.14 -0.73 6.19
C LEU A 107 -7.94 -0.44 7.46
N PHE A 108 -7.54 -1.02 8.57
CA PHE A 108 -8.26 -0.99 9.83
C PHE A 108 -7.37 -0.42 10.93
N ARG A 109 -7.93 0.44 11.79
CA ARG A 109 -7.23 0.94 12.98
C ARG A 109 -8.01 0.72 14.25
N SER A 110 -7.32 0.33 15.30
CA SER A 110 -7.87 0.23 16.65
C SER A 110 -6.93 0.89 17.64
N SER A 111 -7.50 1.62 18.61
CA SER A 111 -6.75 2.21 19.71
C SER A 111 -6.81 1.26 20.91
N PHE A 112 -5.65 0.95 21.50
CA PHE A 112 -5.59 0.12 22.70
C PHE A 112 -6.24 0.78 23.93
N ASP A 113 -6.43 2.10 23.90
CA ASP A 113 -7.02 2.87 25.01
C ASP A 113 -8.56 2.99 24.89
N LYS A 114 -9.16 2.66 23.73
CA LYS A 114 -10.59 2.89 23.44
C LYS A 114 -11.32 1.63 22.97
N ASN A 115 -11.75 0.80 23.92
CA ASN A 115 -12.64 -0.36 23.72
C ASN A 115 -12.20 -1.39 22.65
N TYR A 116 -10.96 -1.32 22.17
CA TYR A 116 -10.37 -2.20 21.14
C TYR A 116 -11.19 -2.33 19.85
N ARG A 117 -12.05 -1.36 19.54
CA ARG A 117 -12.86 -1.40 18.33
C ARG A 117 -12.03 -0.97 17.13
N PHE A 118 -11.92 -1.87 16.16
CA PHE A 118 -11.38 -1.54 14.86
C PHE A 118 -12.38 -0.67 14.10
N ARG A 119 -11.85 0.39 13.50
CA ARG A 119 -12.53 1.23 12.52
C ARG A 119 -11.84 1.06 11.19
N GLN A 120 -12.62 0.89 10.14
CA GLN A 120 -12.12 0.91 8.78
C GLN A 120 -11.78 2.34 8.36
N LEU A 121 -10.60 2.52 7.79
CA LEU A 121 -10.20 3.77 7.17
C LEU A 121 -10.67 3.74 5.72
N GLY A 122 -11.68 4.56 5.37
CA GLY A 122 -12.24 4.71 4.02
C GLY A 122 -11.29 5.30 2.97
N LEU A 123 -9.98 5.19 3.21
CA LEU A 123 -8.87 5.65 2.39
C LEU A 123 -8.45 4.57 1.38
N TYR A 124 -8.56 3.32 1.84
CA TYR A 124 -8.36 2.13 1.05
C TYR A 124 -9.69 1.79 0.39
N THR A 125 -9.65 1.51 -0.91
CA THR A 125 -10.80 1.08 -1.69
C THR A 125 -11.38 -0.19 -1.08
N SER A 126 -12.43 -0.02 -0.29
CA SER A 126 -13.18 -1.09 0.35
C SER A 126 -14.62 -0.98 -0.11
N TYR A 127 -15.12 -2.00 -0.82
CA TYR A 127 -16.51 -2.37 -1.13
C TYR A 127 -17.52 -1.33 -1.65
N LYS A 128 -17.32 -0.02 -1.43
CA LYS A 128 -18.29 1.05 -1.67
C LYS A 128 -18.52 1.41 -3.14
N GLN A 129 -17.76 0.85 -4.10
CA GLN A 129 -17.85 1.31 -5.49
C GLN A 129 -17.24 0.35 -6.52
N GLY A 130 -17.76 -0.88 -6.66
CA GLY A 130 -17.38 -1.75 -7.79
C GLY A 130 -15.88 -2.02 -7.92
N PHE A 131 -15.12 -1.83 -6.85
CA PHE A 131 -13.68 -2.04 -6.83
C PHE A 131 -13.39 -3.54 -6.79
N SER A 132 -12.48 -3.96 -7.65
CA SER A 132 -11.92 -5.31 -7.60
C SER A 132 -11.02 -5.44 -6.38
N ILE A 133 -11.25 -6.44 -5.55
CA ILE A 133 -10.28 -6.81 -4.53
C ILE A 133 -9.00 -7.23 -5.26
N PRO A 134 -7.83 -6.64 -4.93
CA PRO A 134 -6.61 -6.92 -5.65
C PRO A 134 -6.22 -8.39 -5.50
N ASN A 135 -5.86 -9.01 -6.61
CA ASN A 135 -5.30 -10.37 -6.63
C ASN A 135 -3.81 -10.34 -6.24
N GLY A 136 -3.32 -11.46 -5.70
CA GLY A 136 -1.92 -11.60 -5.30
C GLY A 136 -1.56 -10.93 -3.97
N ARG A 137 -0.39 -10.26 -3.91
CA ARG A 137 0.15 -9.66 -2.69
C ARG A 137 -0.36 -8.24 -2.52
N THR A 138 -0.85 -7.90 -1.33
CA THR A 138 -1.28 -6.54 -1.00
C THR A 138 -0.12 -5.56 -1.07
N LEU A 139 -0.33 -4.42 -1.74
CA LEU A 139 0.65 -3.34 -1.73
C LEU A 139 0.71 -2.69 -0.35
N PRO A 140 1.90 -2.48 0.21
CA PRO A 140 2.04 -1.84 1.50
C PRO A 140 1.58 -0.38 1.48
N ALA A 141 1.07 0.04 2.63
CA ALA A 141 0.90 1.43 3.03
C ALA A 141 1.96 1.76 4.08
N ILE A 142 2.60 2.91 3.97
CA ILE A 142 3.58 3.37 4.97
C ILE A 142 2.99 4.57 5.71
N GLY A 143 2.69 4.39 6.99
CA GLY A 143 2.21 5.47 7.85
C GLY A 143 3.34 6.34 8.40
N SER A 144 3.05 7.63 8.58
CA SER A 144 3.89 8.50 9.39
C SER A 144 3.94 8.01 10.85
N PRO A 145 5.04 8.25 11.58
CA PRO A 145 5.15 7.85 12.99
C PRO A 145 3.99 8.33 13.89
N ASP A 146 3.45 9.53 13.62
CA ASP A 146 2.30 10.10 14.34
C ASP A 146 0.94 9.53 13.88
N GLY A 147 0.94 8.64 12.89
CA GLY A 147 -0.25 8.01 12.30
C GLY A 147 -1.13 8.94 11.46
N GLN A 148 -0.82 10.23 11.33
CA GLN A 148 -1.71 11.20 10.69
C GLN A 148 -1.70 11.13 9.16
N TRP A 149 -0.66 10.55 8.58
CA TRP A 149 -0.47 10.45 7.14
C TRP A 149 -0.16 9.03 6.72
N LEU A 150 -0.61 8.67 5.52
CA LEU A 150 -0.37 7.38 4.89
C LEU A 150 0.15 7.59 3.48
N LEU A 151 1.27 6.95 3.17
CA LEU A 151 1.83 6.90 1.83
C LEU A 151 1.39 5.60 1.14
N LEU A 152 0.61 5.74 0.07
CA LEU A 152 -0.14 4.67 -0.58
C LEU A 152 0.21 4.56 -2.07
N GLN A 153 0.27 3.33 -2.56
CA GLN A 153 0.52 3.03 -3.96
C GLN A 153 -0.78 2.56 -4.63
N GLU A 154 -1.17 3.20 -5.72
CA GLU A 154 -2.30 2.76 -6.55
C GLU A 154 -1.80 2.34 -7.93
N THR A 155 -2.04 1.09 -8.33
CA THR A 155 -1.55 0.54 -9.60
C THR A 155 -2.38 1.04 -10.77
N ASN A 156 -1.69 1.55 -11.79
CA ASN A 156 -2.30 1.87 -13.09
C ASN A 156 -1.96 0.81 -14.16
N SER A 157 -0.95 -0.03 -13.88
CA SER A 157 -0.53 -1.17 -14.71
C SER A 157 0.08 -2.26 -13.81
N SER A 158 0.61 -3.33 -14.42
CA SER A 158 1.16 -4.48 -13.68
C SER A 158 2.35 -4.17 -12.77
N ILE A 159 3.16 -3.17 -13.12
CA ILE A 159 4.40 -2.83 -12.37
C ILE A 159 4.54 -1.34 -12.07
N ARG A 160 3.58 -0.51 -12.50
CA ARG A 160 3.61 0.94 -12.29
C ARG A 160 2.29 1.46 -11.76
N GLY A 161 2.41 2.52 -10.97
CA GLY A 161 1.30 3.16 -10.33
C GLY A 161 1.57 4.61 -9.96
N ASN A 162 0.62 5.19 -9.26
CA ASN A 162 0.73 6.49 -8.64
C ASN A 162 1.06 6.32 -7.15
N LEU A 163 1.84 7.26 -6.62
CA LEU A 163 2.11 7.39 -5.21
C LEU A 163 1.26 8.53 -4.65
N TYR A 164 0.49 8.25 -3.61
CA TYR A 164 -0.37 9.20 -2.95
C TYR A 164 0.03 9.38 -1.49
N LEU A 165 -0.01 10.62 -1.00
CA LEU A 165 -0.04 10.91 0.42
C LEU A 165 -1.48 11.20 0.84
N ILE A 166 -1.96 10.53 1.87
CA ILE A 166 -3.35 10.59 2.29
C ILE A 166 -3.41 11.00 3.75
N ASN A 167 -4.25 11.98 4.06
CA ASN A 167 -4.53 12.33 5.45
C ASN A 167 -5.44 11.28 6.08
N SER A 168 -4.99 10.63 7.16
CA SER A 168 -5.70 9.51 7.78
C SER A 168 -7.04 9.90 8.39
N LYS A 169 -7.23 11.18 8.74
CA LYS A 169 -8.46 11.69 9.35
C LYS A 169 -9.47 12.15 8.31
N THR A 170 -9.03 12.91 7.31
CA THR A 170 -9.95 13.57 6.36
C THR A 170 -10.19 12.79 5.09
N GLY A 171 -9.33 11.82 4.76
CA GLY A 171 -9.39 11.12 3.48
C GLY A 171 -8.85 11.88 2.29
N LYS A 172 -8.36 13.10 2.50
CA LYS A 172 -7.81 13.91 1.42
C LYS A 172 -6.56 13.25 0.83
N LYS A 173 -6.64 12.88 -0.45
CA LYS A 173 -5.54 12.30 -1.24
C LYS A 173 -4.75 13.39 -1.96
N HIS A 174 -3.42 13.29 -1.93
CA HIS A 174 -2.50 14.16 -2.64
C HIS A 174 -1.61 13.31 -3.55
N LEU A 175 -1.64 13.56 -4.86
CA LEU A 175 -0.75 12.90 -5.81
C LEU A 175 0.68 13.40 -5.60
N ILE A 176 1.59 12.48 -5.29
CA ILE A 176 3.01 12.78 -5.03
C ILE A 176 3.84 12.62 -6.30
N THR A 177 3.71 11.46 -6.93
CA THR A 177 4.37 11.13 -8.18
C THR A 177 3.51 10.16 -8.98
N SER A 178 3.61 10.23 -10.30
CA SER A 178 2.94 9.33 -11.22
C SER A 178 3.96 8.38 -11.84
N ASN A 179 3.48 7.23 -12.34
CA ASN A 179 4.31 6.26 -13.06
C ASN A 179 5.50 5.67 -12.26
N HIS A 180 5.38 5.67 -10.93
CA HIS A 180 6.32 5.04 -9.99
C HIS A 180 6.26 3.52 -10.10
N VAL A 181 7.42 2.85 -10.01
CA VAL A 181 7.51 1.38 -10.02
C VAL A 181 7.00 0.85 -8.69
N THR A 182 5.90 0.13 -8.68
CA THR A 182 5.28 -0.32 -7.41
C THR A 182 6.17 -1.34 -6.70
N SER A 183 6.27 -1.21 -5.37
CA SER A 183 6.97 -2.16 -4.50
C SER A 183 5.98 -2.86 -3.59
N PHE A 184 6.08 -4.19 -3.51
CA PHE A 184 5.35 -5.01 -2.53
C PHE A 184 6.04 -5.06 -1.16
N ASN A 185 7.22 -4.42 -1.05
CA ASN A 185 7.93 -4.21 0.21
C ASN A 185 7.79 -2.74 0.62
N PRO A 186 7.83 -2.41 1.92
CA PRO A 186 7.68 -1.04 2.42
C PRO A 186 8.96 -0.19 2.25
N ASP A 187 9.87 -0.57 1.36
CA ASP A 187 11.20 0.02 1.15
C ASP A 187 11.23 1.10 0.06
N TYR A 188 10.08 1.56 -0.41
CA TYR A 188 9.96 2.62 -1.43
C TYR A 188 9.95 4.04 -0.84
N ALA A 189 9.78 4.17 0.47
CA ALA A 189 9.85 5.45 1.18
C ALA A 189 10.29 5.31 2.63
N LEU A 190 10.69 6.41 3.24
CA LEU A 190 11.18 6.49 4.60
C LEU A 190 10.74 7.80 5.28
N TRP A 191 9.95 7.67 6.34
CA TRP A 191 9.48 8.80 7.16
C TRP A 191 10.55 9.29 8.14
N SER A 192 10.60 10.62 8.35
CA SER A 192 11.29 11.19 9.50
C SER A 192 10.56 10.82 10.79
N GLU A 193 11.30 10.70 11.89
CA GLU A 193 10.75 10.30 13.20
C GLU A 193 9.66 11.24 13.70
N ASP A 194 9.74 12.52 13.35
CA ASP A 194 8.79 13.57 13.74
C ASP A 194 7.64 13.76 12.73
N SER A 195 7.51 12.86 11.75
CA SER A 195 6.45 12.88 10.72
C SER A 195 6.42 14.13 9.82
N ARG A 196 7.43 15.02 9.87
CA ARG A 196 7.44 16.25 9.05
C ARG A 196 7.88 16.01 7.61
N TYR A 197 8.71 15.00 7.38
CA TYR A 197 9.30 14.72 6.09
C TYR A 197 9.16 13.24 5.72
N VAL A 198 9.07 12.97 4.43
CA VAL A 198 9.24 11.62 3.89
C VAL A 198 10.16 11.67 2.69
N ILE A 199 11.11 10.73 2.64
CA ILE A 199 11.97 10.52 1.49
C ILE A 199 11.40 9.37 0.68
N TYR A 200 11.29 9.52 -0.63
CA TYR A 200 10.84 8.45 -1.52
C TYR A 200 11.79 8.28 -2.70
N ALA A 201 11.87 7.06 -3.22
CA ALA A 201 12.68 6.76 -4.40
C ALA A 201 11.80 6.68 -5.64
N HIS A 202 12.24 7.31 -6.73
CA HIS A 202 11.58 7.20 -8.02
C HIS A 202 12.62 7.19 -9.14
N SER A 203 12.61 6.13 -9.96
CA SER A 203 13.48 6.01 -11.14
C SER A 203 14.99 6.21 -10.84
N GLY A 204 15.46 5.65 -9.72
CA GLY A 204 16.88 5.75 -9.30
C GLY A 204 17.28 7.11 -8.72
N LYS A 205 16.30 7.95 -8.39
CA LYS A 205 16.47 9.27 -7.78
C LYS A 205 15.73 9.34 -6.46
N LEU A 206 16.21 10.23 -5.60
CA LEU A 206 15.70 10.46 -4.26
C LEU A 206 15.04 11.83 -4.18
N PHE A 207 13.84 11.83 -3.63
CA PHE A 207 12.99 13.00 -3.53
C PHE A 207 12.53 13.18 -2.09
N TYR A 208 12.36 14.44 -1.68
CA TYR A 208 11.76 14.76 -0.39
C TYR A 208 10.30 15.20 -0.55
N LEU A 209 9.53 15.00 0.50
CA LEU A 209 8.25 15.65 0.72
C LEU A 209 8.24 16.28 2.10
N SER A 210 7.63 17.46 2.18
CA SER A 210 7.33 18.12 3.45
C SER A 210 5.83 18.12 3.64
N VAL A 211 5.37 17.59 4.76
CA VAL A 211 3.95 17.60 5.14
C VAL A 211 3.42 19.03 5.19
N GLN A 212 4.20 19.96 5.75
CA GLN A 212 3.82 21.37 5.84
C GLN A 212 3.57 22.00 4.46
N LEU A 213 4.38 21.68 3.44
CA LEU A 213 4.15 22.18 2.08
C LEU A 213 2.86 21.62 1.47
N ILE A 214 2.53 20.37 1.78
CA ILE A 214 1.29 19.73 1.32
C ILE A 214 0.06 20.34 2.00
N GLU A 215 0.11 20.55 3.31
CA GLU A 215 -0.97 21.18 4.08
C GLU A 215 -1.25 22.60 3.58
N ASN A 216 -0.20 23.35 3.23
CA ASN A 216 -0.30 24.70 2.68
C ASN A 216 -0.64 24.72 1.17
N ASN A 217 -0.87 23.56 0.54
CA ASN A 217 -1.06 23.41 -0.91
C ASN A 217 0.05 24.07 -1.77
N ASN A 218 1.28 24.09 -1.26
CA ASN A 218 2.45 24.72 -1.88
C ASN A 218 3.53 23.68 -2.25
N LEU A 219 3.12 22.46 -2.59
CA LEU A 219 4.05 21.40 -2.99
C LEU A 219 4.69 21.74 -4.35
N PRO A 220 6.02 21.92 -4.44
CA PRO A 220 6.69 22.17 -5.73
C PRO A 220 6.56 20.96 -6.66
N ASN A 221 6.74 21.13 -7.96
CA ASN A 221 6.83 20.00 -8.90
C ASN A 221 7.95 19.03 -8.49
N GLU A 222 7.78 17.74 -8.85
CA GLU A 222 8.71 16.67 -8.47
C GLU A 222 10.17 16.97 -8.82
N ASN A 223 10.44 17.57 -9.98
CA ASN A 223 11.80 17.93 -10.40
C ASN A 223 12.49 18.93 -9.45
N TYR A 224 11.73 19.72 -8.69
CA TYR A 224 12.25 20.63 -7.66
C TYR A 224 12.27 20.01 -6.27
N ARG A 225 12.05 18.70 -6.17
CA ARG A 225 12.13 17.94 -4.90
C ARG A 225 13.23 16.89 -4.91
N GLU A 226 13.89 16.71 -6.05
CA GLU A 226 15.07 15.85 -6.19
C GLU A 226 16.22 16.43 -5.36
N PHE A 227 16.91 15.58 -4.60
CA PHE A 227 18.10 15.99 -3.84
C PHE A 227 19.29 15.04 -3.99
N GLY A 228 19.09 13.87 -4.61
CA GLY A 228 20.14 12.88 -4.77
C GLY A 228 19.74 11.72 -5.69
N THR A 229 20.69 10.83 -5.92
CA THR A 229 20.52 9.61 -6.72
C THR A 229 20.64 8.37 -5.82
N GLY A 230 19.99 7.28 -6.20
CA GLY A 230 20.03 6.01 -5.49
C GLY A 230 18.65 5.46 -5.13
N LYS A 231 18.63 4.61 -4.10
CA LYS A 231 17.44 3.98 -3.51
C LYS A 231 17.29 4.40 -2.05
N ILE A 232 16.19 3.99 -1.41
CA ILE A 232 15.97 4.25 0.02
C ILE A 232 17.09 3.66 0.88
N SER A 233 17.73 2.55 0.46
CA SER A 233 18.89 1.98 1.14
C SER A 233 20.09 2.94 1.23
N ASN A 234 20.18 3.98 0.39
CA ASN A 234 21.20 5.03 0.51
C ASN A 234 20.94 6.00 1.67
N ILE A 235 19.78 5.93 2.32
CA ILE A 235 19.31 6.98 3.23
C ILE A 235 18.99 6.39 4.61
N LYS A 236 19.37 7.11 5.66
CA LYS A 236 19.01 6.77 7.04
C LYS A 236 18.75 8.00 7.90
N TRP A 237 17.60 8.03 8.56
CA TRP A 237 17.36 8.99 9.65
C TRP A 237 18.22 8.62 10.85
N VAL A 238 18.96 9.60 11.36
CA VAL A 238 19.73 9.49 12.62
C VAL A 238 18.88 9.98 13.78
N ASP A 239 18.14 11.07 13.53
CA ASP A 239 17.18 11.68 14.41
C ASP A 239 16.19 12.52 13.56
N LYS A 240 15.25 13.20 14.22
CA LYS A 240 14.23 14.07 13.59
C LYS A 240 14.76 15.18 12.66
N ASN A 241 16.01 15.60 12.81
CA ASN A 241 16.63 16.72 12.08
C ASN A 241 17.84 16.31 11.24
N THR A 242 18.24 15.04 11.28
CA THR A 242 19.50 14.60 10.68
C THR A 242 19.26 13.38 9.79
N LEU A 243 19.61 13.52 8.51
CA LEU A 243 19.52 12.48 7.51
C LEU A 243 20.93 12.15 6.99
N TYR A 244 21.34 10.89 7.11
CA TYR A 244 22.51 10.39 6.40
C TYR A 244 22.15 9.94 4.99
N TYR A 245 23.00 10.33 4.05
CA TYR A 245 22.96 9.92 2.66
C TYR A 245 24.32 9.36 2.25
N LEU A 246 24.35 8.09 1.85
CA LEU A 246 25.50 7.45 1.25
C LEU A 246 25.48 7.63 -0.27
N SER A 247 26.49 8.29 -0.81
CA SER A 247 26.69 8.46 -2.24
C SER A 247 28.09 8.00 -2.62
N GLY A 248 28.17 6.87 -3.33
CA GLY A 248 29.43 6.13 -3.51
C GLY A 248 30.03 5.76 -2.16
N SER A 249 31.25 6.19 -1.92
CA SER A 249 31.94 6.02 -0.63
C SER A 249 31.76 7.18 0.35
N SER A 250 31.00 8.23 0.03
CA SER A 250 30.85 9.41 0.89
C SER A 250 29.61 9.34 1.78
N VAL A 251 29.79 9.62 3.08
CA VAL A 251 28.70 9.82 4.05
C VAL A 251 28.38 11.30 4.12
N ILE A 252 27.17 11.68 3.70
CA ILE A 252 26.69 13.05 3.65
C ILE A 252 25.63 13.23 4.74
N LEU A 253 25.81 14.23 5.60
CA LEU A 253 24.84 14.65 6.61
C LEU A 253 23.98 15.78 6.03
N ILE A 254 22.69 15.51 5.89
CA ILE A 254 21.68 16.41 5.34
C ILE A 254 20.77 16.88 6.48
N SER A 255 20.57 18.19 6.57
CA SER A 255 19.49 18.77 7.37
C SER A 255 18.22 18.86 6.50
N PRO A 256 17.10 18.20 6.86
CA PRO A 256 15.88 18.20 6.05
C PRO A 256 15.30 19.59 5.84
N ALA A 257 15.52 20.50 6.79
CA ALA A 257 15.09 21.89 6.69
C ALA A 257 15.75 22.62 5.51
N GLU A 258 16.90 22.14 5.03
CA GLU A 258 17.63 22.71 3.90
C GLU A 258 17.20 22.13 2.55
N LEU A 259 16.51 20.98 2.55
CA LEU A 259 16.08 20.30 1.31
C LEU A 259 15.22 21.22 0.43
N PRO A 260 14.23 21.97 0.95
CA PRO A 260 13.43 22.87 0.12
C PRO A 260 14.23 23.95 -0.55
N THR A 261 15.16 24.58 0.17
CA THR A 261 15.96 25.67 -0.40
C THR A 261 16.98 25.13 -1.39
N ARG A 262 17.62 24.00 -1.11
CA ARG A 262 18.70 23.44 -1.93
C ARG A 262 18.20 22.84 -3.25
N SER A 263 16.99 22.30 -3.29
CA SER A 263 16.44 21.67 -4.50
C SER A 263 16.06 22.67 -5.61
N PHE A 264 16.04 23.99 -5.33
CA PHE A 264 15.83 25.03 -6.34
C PHE A 264 17.12 25.45 -7.07
N TYR A 265 18.30 24.98 -6.65
CA TYR A 265 19.58 25.30 -7.28
C TYR A 265 20.03 24.17 -8.23
N LEU A 266 20.46 24.52 -9.45
CA LEU A 266 21.06 23.62 -10.46
C LEU A 266 22.60 23.67 -10.34
N PRO A 267 23.39 22.57 -10.41
CA PRO A 267 23.05 21.13 -10.31
C PRO A 267 22.72 20.75 -8.85
N PRO A 268 22.36 19.48 -8.51
CA PRO A 268 22.13 19.10 -7.12
C PRO A 268 23.42 19.33 -6.33
N LEU A 269 23.52 20.50 -5.69
CA LEU A 269 24.47 20.75 -4.64
C LEU A 269 24.29 19.59 -3.67
N SER A 270 25.38 18.89 -3.35
CA SER A 270 25.41 17.87 -2.31
C SER A 270 24.58 18.39 -1.14
N ALA A 271 23.42 17.77 -0.90
CA ALA A 271 22.36 18.33 -0.06
C ALA A 271 22.73 18.41 1.43
N GLY A 272 24.02 18.32 1.76
CA GLY A 272 24.54 18.26 3.10
C GLY A 272 26.06 18.44 3.14
N ASN A 273 26.63 18.09 4.29
CA ASN A 273 28.05 18.15 4.57
C ASN A 273 28.63 16.73 4.53
N ILE A 274 29.77 16.54 3.87
CA ILE A 274 30.48 15.24 3.94
C ILE A 274 31.04 15.10 5.36
N VAL A 275 30.57 14.10 6.09
CA VAL A 275 30.97 13.82 7.48
C VAL A 275 31.87 12.60 7.60
N GLY A 276 32.01 11.82 6.53
CA GLY A 276 32.87 10.65 6.53
C GLY A 276 32.98 10.00 5.16
N ARG A 277 33.84 8.98 5.08
CA ARG A 277 33.94 8.09 3.94
C ARG A 277 34.02 6.65 4.40
N ILE A 278 33.29 5.77 3.73
CA ILE A 278 33.38 4.32 3.90
C ILE A 278 34.49 3.78 2.97
N PRO A 279 35.10 2.64 3.31
CA PRO A 279 36.29 2.13 2.60
C PRO A 279 35.99 1.60 1.18
N LEU A 280 34.73 1.28 0.89
CA LEU A 280 34.26 0.75 -0.39
C LEU A 280 33.07 1.58 -0.87
N ASP A 281 32.82 1.63 -2.17
CA ASP A 281 31.63 2.27 -2.70
C ASP A 281 30.37 1.48 -2.29
N PHE A 282 29.35 2.20 -1.83
CA PHE A 282 28.07 1.63 -1.43
C PHE A 282 27.27 1.16 -2.65
N ASP A 283 26.90 -0.12 -2.69
CA ASP A 283 25.97 -0.68 -3.67
C ASP A 283 24.56 -0.76 -3.06
N PRO A 284 23.62 0.12 -3.44
CA PRO A 284 22.27 0.11 -2.86
C PRO A 284 21.42 -1.12 -3.21
N ASN A 285 21.89 -2.02 -4.06
CA ASN A 285 21.23 -3.30 -4.34
C ASN A 285 21.62 -4.41 -3.36
N LEU A 286 22.80 -4.30 -2.74
CA LEU A 286 23.40 -5.36 -1.92
C LEU A 286 23.65 -4.91 -0.48
N ASP A 287 23.95 -3.62 -0.30
CA ASP A 287 24.35 -3.04 0.97
C ASP A 287 23.17 -2.41 1.70
N ASP A 288 23.20 -2.54 3.03
CA ASP A 288 22.38 -1.79 3.98
C ASP A 288 23.33 -1.18 5.02
N PHE A 289 22.99 -0.01 5.54
CA PHE A 289 23.76 0.62 6.59
C PHE A 289 22.88 1.02 7.76
N ARG A 290 23.45 0.88 8.95
CA ARG A 290 22.80 1.22 10.20
C ARG A 290 23.66 2.18 10.97
N HIS A 291 23.05 3.28 11.39
CA HIS A 291 23.61 4.09 12.46
C HIS A 291 23.33 3.37 13.78
N THR A 292 24.38 3.13 14.56
CA THR A 292 24.23 2.68 15.95
C THR A 292 24.32 3.93 16.82
N PRO A 293 23.29 4.27 17.61
CA PRO A 293 23.41 5.35 18.58
C PRO A 293 24.61 5.07 19.47
N GLY A 294 25.56 5.99 19.54
CA GLY A 294 26.62 5.90 20.54
C GLY A 294 25.98 5.81 21.92
N PHE A 295 26.42 4.88 22.76
CA PHE A 295 26.05 4.86 24.17
C PHE A 295 26.33 6.26 24.75
N GLN A 296 25.27 6.99 25.10
CA GLN A 296 25.38 8.19 25.94
C GLN A 296 25.54 7.76 27.39
#